data_AF-A0AAN7R4L2-F1
#
_entry.id   AF-A0AAN7R4L2-F1
#
_cell.length_a   1.000
_cell.length_b   1.000
_cell.length_c   1.000
_cell.angle_alpha   90.00
_cell.angle_beta   90.00
_cell.angle_gamma   90.00
#
_symmetry.space_group_name_H-M   'P 1'
#
loop_
_entity.id
_entity.type
_entity.pdbx_description
1 polymer ?
#
loop_
_entity_poly.entity_id
_entity_poly.type
_entity_poly.pdbx_seq_one_letter_code
_entity_poly.pdbx_strand_id
1 'polypeptide(L)'
;MMIRSSRSSASISALISSGRRSDASLPGVLSELFSSVRGTSTTKNSPHYLYGVPALARASSSGTSLQKEESTDASNGQGFKGHDMLAPFTAGWQSTDLHPLVIQKSEGSYVYDINGKKYLDSLAGLWCTALGGNEPRLVDAAVKQLKTLPFYHSFWNRTTKPSLDLAKELLDTFTATKMAKAFFTNSGSEANDTQVKLVWYYNNALGRPEKKKFIARSKAYVLLSFSLTYLPALHHKFDLPAPFVLHTDCPHYWRYHLPGETEEEFSTRLANNLENLILKEGPETIAAFIAEPVMGAGGVIPPPATYFDKIQAVVKKYDILFIADEVICAFGRLGTMFGCDKYNMKPDLVSVAKVKA
;
A
#
# COMPACT_ATOMS: atom_id res chain seq x y z
N MET A 1 3.22 -8.80 6.02
CA MET A 1 3.82 -9.22 4.74
C MET A 1 4.45 -10.60 4.91
N MET A 2 4.44 -11.43 3.87
CA MET A 2 4.95 -12.80 3.88
C MET A 2 6.05 -13.01 2.81
N ILE A 3 6.98 -13.92 3.09
CA ILE A 3 8.14 -14.22 2.25
C ILE A 3 8.18 -15.71 1.93
N ARG A 4 8.34 -16.08 0.65
CA ARG A 4 8.36 -17.46 0.17
C ARG A 4 9.55 -18.27 0.70
N SER A 5 9.38 -19.58 0.90
CA SER A 5 10.42 -20.44 1.49
C SER A 5 11.67 -20.66 0.63
N SER A 6 11.59 -20.53 -0.70
CA SER A 6 12.73 -20.39 -1.64
C SER A 6 12.27 -20.55 -3.11
N ARG A 7 12.98 -19.95 -4.08
CA ARG A 7 12.96 -20.40 -5.50
C ARG A 7 13.94 -21.56 -5.76
N SER A 8 15.03 -21.64 -4.99
CA SER A 8 15.92 -22.79 -4.85
C SER A 8 16.42 -22.84 -3.40
N SER A 9 16.54 -24.04 -2.82
CA SER A 9 16.78 -24.32 -1.39
C SER A 9 18.01 -23.66 -0.75
N ALA A 10 18.81 -22.89 -1.48
CA ALA A 10 20.07 -22.32 -1.01
C ALA A 10 20.01 -20.84 -0.56
N SER A 11 19.17 -19.96 -1.14
CA SER A 11 19.41 -18.51 -1.01
C SER A 11 18.87 -17.81 0.26
N ILE A 12 17.75 -18.27 0.86
CA ILE A 12 17.23 -17.63 2.09
C ILE A 12 17.85 -18.26 3.35
N SER A 13 18.17 -19.56 3.31
CA SER A 13 18.88 -20.22 4.42
C SER A 13 20.27 -19.59 4.65
N ALA A 14 20.96 -19.21 3.57
CA ALA A 14 22.22 -18.46 3.62
C ALA A 14 22.07 -17.05 4.22
N LEU A 15 20.93 -16.38 3.97
CA LEU A 15 20.58 -15.08 4.57
C LEU A 15 20.40 -15.16 6.10
N ILE A 16 19.98 -16.31 6.61
CA ILE A 16 19.69 -16.54 8.04
C ILE A 16 20.93 -17.11 8.76
N SER A 17 21.77 -17.90 8.09
CA SER A 17 22.94 -18.55 8.70
C SER A 17 24.13 -17.62 8.88
N SER A 18 24.23 -16.50 8.16
CA SER A 18 25.34 -15.54 8.27
C SER A 18 25.40 -14.79 9.62
N GLY A 19 24.36 -14.92 10.46
CA GLY A 19 24.34 -14.38 11.84
C GLY A 19 24.99 -15.27 12.90
N ARG A 20 25.56 -16.43 12.56
CA ARG A 20 26.34 -17.24 13.52
C ARG A 20 27.76 -16.68 13.65
N ARG A 21 27.98 -15.99 14.79
CA ARG A 21 29.25 -15.60 15.42
C ARG A 21 30.52 -15.83 14.57
N SER A 22 31.01 -14.76 13.97
CA SER A 22 32.45 -14.57 13.79
C SER A 22 32.94 -13.66 14.92
N ASP A 23 33.73 -14.23 15.83
CA ASP A 23 34.55 -13.49 16.78
C ASP A 23 35.50 -12.57 16.01
N ALA A 24 35.42 -11.26 16.22
CA ALA A 24 36.54 -10.33 16.04
C ALA A 24 36.19 -8.96 16.67
N SER A 25 36.97 -8.62 17.67
CA SER A 25 37.11 -7.31 18.32
C SER A 25 37.30 -6.15 17.35
N LEU A 26 36.56 -5.05 17.55
CA LEU A 26 36.90 -3.72 17.02
C LEU A 26 36.72 -2.66 18.13
N PRO A 27 37.79 -1.92 18.51
CA PRO A 27 37.71 -0.79 19.44
C PRO A 27 37.26 0.48 18.72
N GLY A 28 36.67 1.39 19.50
CA GLY A 28 35.79 2.46 19.03
C GLY A 28 36.44 3.68 18.39
N VAL A 29 35.59 4.44 17.70
CA VAL A 29 35.74 5.88 17.44
C VAL A 29 34.33 6.48 17.46
N LEU A 30 33.98 7.08 18.60
CA LEU A 30 32.80 7.92 18.79
C LEU A 30 33.32 9.22 19.41
N SER A 31 33.64 10.22 18.59
CA SER A 31 33.60 11.64 18.96
C SER A 31 34.07 12.48 17.78
N GLU A 32 33.26 13.46 17.40
CA GLU A 32 33.57 14.73 16.70
C GLU A 32 32.57 14.98 15.58
N LEU A 33 31.55 15.79 15.88
CA LEU A 33 30.87 16.68 14.93
C LEU A 33 29.80 17.50 15.68
N PHE A 34 30.25 18.43 16.51
CA PHE A 34 29.46 19.58 16.95
C PHE A 34 30.37 20.76 17.26
N SER A 35 30.61 21.63 16.28
CA SER A 35 30.84 23.05 16.54
C SER A 35 30.82 23.89 15.26
N SER A 36 30.05 24.98 15.33
CA SER A 36 30.20 26.25 14.60
C SER A 36 29.78 26.28 13.13
N VAL A 37 28.72 27.03 12.82
CA VAL A 37 28.81 28.40 12.24
C VAL A 37 27.50 29.15 12.54
N ARG A 38 27.62 30.36 13.12
CA ARG A 38 26.57 31.40 13.22
C ARG A 38 26.88 32.54 12.24
N GLY A 39 25.81 33.18 11.74
CA GLY A 39 25.80 34.52 11.12
C GLY A 39 25.99 34.49 9.61
N THR A 40 25.19 35.15 8.77
CA THR A 40 24.59 36.49 8.93
C THR A 40 23.42 36.66 7.95
N SER A 41 22.45 37.50 8.34
CA SER A 41 21.32 37.95 7.51
C SER A 41 21.76 39.00 6.50
N THR A 42 21.24 38.95 5.28
CA THR A 42 20.96 40.15 4.48
C THR A 42 19.70 39.95 3.63
N THR A 43 18.82 40.94 3.71
CA THR A 43 17.56 41.08 2.98
C THR A 43 17.82 41.57 1.56
N LYS A 44 17.02 41.11 0.59
CA LYS A 44 16.73 41.85 -0.65
C LYS A 44 15.37 41.43 -1.24
N ASN A 45 14.47 42.40 -1.30
CA ASN A 45 13.17 42.36 -1.98
C ASN A 45 13.33 42.27 -3.50
N SER A 46 12.40 41.58 -4.17
CA SER A 46 11.81 41.98 -5.47
C SER A 46 10.53 41.19 -5.75
N PRO A 47 9.56 41.76 -6.52
CA PRO A 47 8.14 41.42 -6.43
C PRO A 47 7.69 40.41 -7.49
N HIS A 48 6.76 39.52 -7.15
CA HIS A 48 6.08 38.67 -8.13
C HIS A 48 4.56 38.82 -8.08
N TYR A 49 4.02 39.03 -9.28
CA TYR A 49 2.65 39.30 -9.66
C TYR A 49 1.66 38.22 -9.21
N LEU A 50 0.56 38.66 -8.60
CA LEU A 50 -0.66 37.88 -8.40
C LEU A 50 -1.44 37.83 -9.71
N TYR A 51 -1.60 36.65 -10.30
CA TYR A 51 -2.65 36.38 -11.29
C TYR A 51 -3.51 35.20 -10.81
N GLY A 52 -4.81 35.44 -10.79
CA GLY A 52 -5.83 34.62 -10.15
C GLY A 52 -6.05 33.24 -10.76
N VAL A 53 -6.52 32.33 -9.91
CA VAL A 53 -6.96 30.99 -10.30
C VAL A 53 -8.35 31.08 -10.95
N PRO A 54 -8.61 30.49 -12.14
CA PRO A 54 -9.91 30.57 -12.79
C PRO A 54 -11.00 29.80 -12.05
N ALA A 55 -12.19 30.39 -12.01
CA ALA A 55 -13.42 29.90 -11.39
C ALA A 55 -13.96 28.53 -11.88
N LEU A 56 -13.28 27.85 -12.80
CA LEU A 56 -13.73 26.58 -13.41
C LEU A 56 -13.54 25.34 -12.51
N ALA A 57 -12.71 25.41 -11.46
CA ALA A 57 -12.55 24.29 -10.51
C ALA A 57 -13.79 24.05 -9.63
N ARG A 58 -14.78 24.96 -9.63
CA ARG A 58 -16.06 24.80 -8.92
C ARG A 58 -17.09 23.94 -9.66
N ALA A 59 -16.92 23.70 -10.96
CA ALA A 59 -17.99 23.17 -11.81
C ALA A 59 -18.08 21.64 -11.87
N SER A 60 -17.11 20.90 -11.31
CA SER A 60 -16.99 19.44 -11.48
C SER A 60 -17.35 18.61 -10.24
N SER A 61 -17.78 19.24 -9.14
CA SER A 61 -18.42 18.50 -8.05
C SER A 61 -19.89 18.26 -8.41
N SER A 62 -20.30 17.00 -8.57
CA SER A 62 -21.70 16.62 -8.70
C SER A 62 -22.49 17.22 -7.54
N GLY A 63 -23.32 18.23 -7.85
CA GLY A 63 -24.17 18.96 -6.94
C GLY A 63 -25.36 18.15 -6.46
N THR A 64 -25.11 16.94 -5.95
CA THR A 64 -26.13 16.17 -5.22
C THR A 64 -26.30 16.83 -3.86
N SER A 65 -27.16 17.85 -3.84
CA SER A 65 -27.84 18.43 -2.68
C SER A 65 -27.09 18.28 -1.35
N LEU A 66 -26.01 19.02 -1.18
CA LEU A 66 -25.70 19.55 0.15
C LEU A 66 -26.78 20.60 0.39
N GLN A 67 -27.93 20.17 0.93
CA GLN A 67 -28.84 21.13 1.54
C GLN A 67 -28.02 21.96 2.50
N LYS A 68 -28.17 23.30 2.44
CA LYS A 68 -27.89 24.16 3.58
C LYS A 68 -28.89 23.74 4.67
N GLU A 69 -28.65 22.60 5.32
CA GLU A 69 -29.22 22.34 6.62
C GLU A 69 -28.47 23.30 7.55
N GLU A 70 -29.12 24.41 7.90
CA GLU A 70 -28.81 25.11 9.14
C GLU A 70 -29.08 24.10 10.27
N SER A 71 -28.09 23.28 10.58
CA SER A 71 -28.15 22.37 11.73
C SER A 71 -27.97 23.23 12.98
N THR A 72 -29.08 23.69 13.53
CA THR A 72 -29.16 24.19 14.89
C THR A 72 -29.00 23.02 15.88
N ASP A 73 -28.28 23.30 16.97
CA ASP A 73 -28.00 22.47 18.15
C ASP A 73 -27.05 21.27 18.01
N ALA A 74 -25.75 21.60 17.91
CA ALA A 74 -24.79 20.98 18.82
C ALA A 74 -24.88 21.74 20.14
N SER A 75 -25.16 21.04 21.24
CA SER A 75 -25.30 21.58 22.60
C SER A 75 -24.00 22.11 23.22
N ASN A 76 -23.14 22.78 22.42
CA ASN A 76 -22.03 23.66 22.80
C ASN A 76 -21.45 24.39 21.57
N GLY A 77 -22.28 25.03 20.74
CA GLY A 77 -21.97 26.30 20.06
C GLY A 77 -20.82 26.42 19.04
N GLN A 78 -20.00 25.40 18.78
CA GLN A 78 -18.99 25.43 17.72
C GLN A 78 -18.91 24.08 17.02
N GLY A 79 -19.47 23.98 15.81
CA GLY A 79 -19.19 22.84 14.94
C GLY A 79 -17.72 22.84 14.48
N PHE A 80 -17.24 21.73 13.91
CA PHE A 80 -15.81 21.52 13.57
C PHE A 80 -15.33 22.21 12.28
N LYS A 81 -15.89 23.36 11.93
CA LYS A 81 -15.45 24.12 10.74
C LYS A 81 -14.09 24.74 11.00
N GLY A 82 -13.16 24.60 10.06
CA GLY A 82 -11.79 25.07 10.25
C GLY A 82 -11.00 24.27 11.28
N HIS A 83 -11.32 22.97 11.44
CA HIS A 83 -10.67 22.10 12.41
C HIS A 83 -9.14 22.00 12.21
N ASP A 84 -8.41 21.72 13.29
CA ASP A 84 -6.94 21.67 13.29
C ASP A 84 -6.33 20.43 12.61
N MET A 85 -7.15 19.47 12.19
CA MET A 85 -6.67 18.26 11.52
C MET A 85 -6.28 18.53 10.06
N LEU A 86 -5.05 18.17 9.67
CA LEU A 86 -4.68 18.00 8.27
C LEU A 86 -5.31 16.72 7.73
N ALA A 87 -6.54 16.85 7.23
CA ALA A 87 -7.35 15.70 6.82
C ALA A 87 -6.75 14.99 5.58
N PRO A 88 -6.53 13.65 5.65
CA PRO A 88 -5.95 12.90 4.55
C PRO A 88 -6.94 12.81 3.37
N PHE A 89 -6.45 12.96 2.14
CA PHE A 89 -7.28 12.90 0.92
C PHE A 89 -8.44 13.92 0.88
N THR A 90 -8.34 15.03 1.60
CA THR A 90 -9.34 16.10 1.65
C THR A 90 -8.80 17.36 0.98
N ALA A 91 -9.60 18.01 0.14
CA ALA A 91 -9.19 19.29 -0.45
C ALA A 91 -9.15 20.37 0.65
N GLY A 92 -8.10 21.18 0.70
CA GLY A 92 -7.87 22.12 1.82
C GLY A 92 -9.05 23.04 2.13
N TRP A 93 -9.74 23.53 1.11
CA TRP A 93 -10.94 24.37 1.27
C TRP A 93 -12.10 23.65 1.98
N GLN A 94 -12.22 22.32 1.85
CA GLN A 94 -13.25 21.57 2.57
C GLN A 94 -13.02 21.59 4.08
N SER A 95 -11.77 21.47 4.52
CA SER A 95 -11.41 21.55 5.94
C SER A 95 -11.56 22.97 6.50
N THR A 96 -11.30 24.00 5.69
CA THR A 96 -11.40 25.41 6.12
C THR A 96 -12.84 25.94 6.11
N ASP A 97 -13.61 25.62 5.07
CA ASP A 97 -14.85 26.35 4.77
C ASP A 97 -16.12 25.59 5.20
N LEU A 98 -16.02 24.27 5.40
CA LEU A 98 -17.15 23.39 5.70
C LEU A 98 -17.03 22.76 7.08
N HIS A 99 -18.17 22.33 7.63
CA HIS A 99 -18.18 21.39 8.75
C HIS A 99 -17.97 19.97 8.23
N PRO A 100 -17.06 19.17 8.83
CA PRO A 100 -16.90 17.77 8.46
C PRO A 100 -18.12 16.96 8.90
N LEU A 101 -18.39 15.87 8.18
CA LEU A 101 -19.30 14.82 8.66
C LEU A 101 -18.61 14.05 9.80
N VAL A 102 -19.10 14.20 11.02
CA VAL A 102 -18.53 13.54 12.21
C VAL A 102 -19.27 12.25 12.50
N ILE A 103 -18.62 11.12 12.27
CA ILE A 103 -19.16 9.79 12.58
C ILE A 103 -18.96 9.49 14.07
N GLN A 104 -20.03 9.12 14.76
CA GLN A 104 -20.04 8.86 16.21
C GLN A 104 -20.01 7.37 16.56
N LYS A 105 -20.77 6.54 15.82
CA LYS A 105 -20.86 5.09 16.08
C LYS A 105 -21.01 4.29 14.80
N SER A 106 -20.71 3.00 14.89
CA SER A 106 -20.91 2.01 13.81
C SER A 106 -21.59 0.76 14.35
N GLU A 107 -22.43 0.12 13.54
CA GLU A 107 -23.17 -1.09 13.89
C GLU A 107 -23.42 -1.91 12.61
N GLY A 108 -22.80 -3.08 12.52
CA GLY A 108 -22.82 -3.86 11.29
C GLY A 108 -22.28 -3.05 10.10
N SER A 109 -23.04 -3.00 9.00
CA SER A 109 -22.67 -2.20 7.81
C SER A 109 -23.13 -0.74 7.87
N TYR A 110 -23.59 -0.25 9.02
CA TYR A 110 -24.09 1.12 9.18
C TYR A 110 -23.18 1.96 10.06
N VAL A 111 -23.12 3.25 9.75
CA VAL A 111 -22.50 4.28 10.59
C VAL A 111 -23.52 5.36 10.92
N TYR A 112 -23.34 6.04 12.04
CA TYR A 112 -24.23 7.10 12.50
C TYR A 112 -23.39 8.33 12.85
N ASP A 113 -23.83 9.50 12.41
CA ASP A 113 -23.18 10.76 12.77
C ASP A 113 -23.56 11.23 14.19
N ILE A 114 -22.94 12.31 14.64
CA ILE A 114 -23.22 12.94 15.95
C ILE A 114 -24.63 13.49 16.09
N ASN A 115 -25.35 13.68 14.97
CA ASN A 115 -26.74 14.12 14.95
C ASN A 115 -27.72 12.92 14.91
N GLY A 116 -27.20 11.69 14.95
CA GLY A 116 -27.98 10.45 14.92
C GLY A 116 -28.40 9.99 13.53
N LYS A 117 -27.99 10.67 12.45
CA LYS A 117 -28.33 10.26 11.08
C LYS A 117 -27.60 8.98 10.71
N LYS A 118 -28.35 8.01 10.19
CA LYS A 118 -27.87 6.68 9.80
C LYS A 118 -27.43 6.65 8.34
N TYR A 119 -26.28 6.05 8.07
CA TYR A 119 -25.70 5.88 6.74
C TYR A 119 -25.36 4.40 6.51
N LEU A 120 -25.65 3.90 5.31
CA LEU A 120 -25.12 2.62 4.85
C LEU A 120 -23.68 2.83 4.38
N ASP A 121 -22.72 2.21 5.06
CA ASP A 121 -21.32 2.20 4.67
C ASP A 121 -21.07 1.07 3.65
N SER A 122 -21.28 1.39 2.38
CA SER A 122 -21.05 0.46 1.27
C SER A 122 -19.57 0.25 0.93
N LEU A 123 -18.65 0.99 1.55
CA LEU A 123 -17.21 0.91 1.31
C LEU A 123 -16.46 0.14 2.41
N ALA A 124 -17.15 -0.22 3.50
CA ALA A 124 -16.54 -0.79 4.70
C ALA A 124 -15.38 0.09 5.22
N GLY A 125 -15.72 1.36 5.47
CA GLY A 125 -14.84 2.45 5.85
C GLY A 125 -13.92 2.80 4.70
N LEU A 126 -12.77 2.13 4.66
CA LEU A 126 -11.85 2.17 3.54
C LEU A 126 -11.40 0.75 3.20
N TRP A 127 -12.36 -0.08 2.78
CA TRP A 127 -12.18 -1.48 2.40
C TRP A 127 -11.75 -2.41 3.56
N CYS A 128 -11.87 -1.99 4.82
CA CYS A 128 -11.24 -2.65 5.97
C CYS A 128 -12.21 -3.20 7.03
N THR A 129 -13.41 -2.66 7.18
CA THR A 129 -14.38 -3.10 8.21
C THR A 129 -15.26 -4.26 7.72
N ALA A 130 -14.63 -5.35 7.25
CA ALA A 130 -15.33 -6.46 6.62
C ALA A 130 -16.32 -7.21 7.54
N LEU A 131 -16.04 -7.25 8.85
CA LEU A 131 -16.93 -7.84 9.86
C LEU A 131 -17.97 -6.83 10.41
N GLY A 132 -18.00 -5.62 9.87
CA GLY A 132 -18.88 -4.56 10.33
C GLY A 132 -18.38 -3.84 11.58
N GLY A 133 -19.08 -2.75 11.93
CA GLY A 133 -18.87 -1.98 13.14
C GLY A 133 -19.41 -2.66 14.38
N ASN A 134 -18.70 -2.50 15.50
CA ASN A 134 -19.09 -2.96 16.83
C ASN A 134 -19.29 -4.50 16.95
N GLU A 135 -18.43 -5.30 16.30
CA GLU A 135 -18.41 -6.77 16.48
C GLU A 135 -17.91 -7.13 17.90
N PRO A 136 -18.77 -7.68 18.79
CA PRO A 136 -18.43 -7.88 20.20
C PRO A 136 -17.23 -8.79 20.41
N ARG A 137 -17.05 -9.82 19.58
CA ARG A 137 -15.92 -10.77 19.71
C ARG A 137 -14.57 -10.07 19.52
N LEU A 138 -14.48 -9.10 18.59
CA LEU A 138 -13.26 -8.33 18.37
C LEU A 138 -12.99 -7.36 19.52
N VAL A 139 -14.06 -6.71 20.03
CA VAL A 139 -13.94 -5.81 21.19
C VAL A 139 -13.44 -6.58 22.41
N ASP A 140 -14.03 -7.74 22.71
CA ASP A 140 -13.63 -8.57 23.85
C ASP A 140 -12.19 -9.07 23.72
N ALA A 141 -11.79 -9.52 22.54
CA ALA A 141 -10.42 -9.95 22.26
C ALA A 141 -9.41 -8.79 22.47
N ALA A 142 -9.73 -7.60 21.94
CA ALA A 142 -8.90 -6.41 22.11
C ALA A 142 -8.79 -5.97 23.58
N VAL A 143 -9.92 -5.88 24.30
CA VAL A 143 -9.96 -5.52 25.73
C VAL A 143 -9.16 -6.51 26.57
N LYS A 144 -9.29 -7.81 26.28
CA LYS A 144 -8.52 -8.86 26.98
C LYS A 144 -7.02 -8.68 26.76
N GLN A 145 -6.59 -8.44 25.52
CA GLN A 145 -5.17 -8.23 25.23
C GLN A 145 -4.65 -6.93 25.85
N LEU A 146 -5.42 -5.83 25.81
CA LEU A 146 -5.06 -4.57 26.46
C LEU A 146 -4.90 -4.70 27.98
N LYS A 147 -5.78 -5.46 28.65
CA LYS A 147 -5.64 -5.75 30.09
C LYS A 147 -4.42 -6.62 30.42
N THR A 148 -3.99 -7.45 29.48
CA THR A 148 -2.87 -8.39 29.68
C THR A 148 -1.53 -7.71 29.40
N LEU A 149 -1.38 -7.10 28.21
CA LEU A 149 -0.19 -6.41 27.77
C LEU A 149 -0.58 -5.44 26.64
N PRO A 150 -0.74 -4.13 26.92
CA PRO A 150 -1.15 -3.15 25.91
C PRO A 150 -0.16 -2.99 24.77
N PHE A 151 1.14 -3.09 25.06
CA PHE A 151 2.19 -2.89 24.08
C PHE A 151 3.52 -3.52 24.52
N TYR A 152 4.22 -4.12 23.57
CA TYR A 152 5.66 -4.40 23.66
C TYR A 152 6.25 -4.52 22.25
N HIS A 153 7.54 -4.25 22.09
CA HIS A 153 8.22 -4.28 20.79
C HIS A 153 8.62 -5.71 20.38
N SER A 154 8.99 -5.89 19.08
CA SER A 154 9.44 -7.18 18.53
C SER A 154 10.90 -7.20 18.07
N PHE A 155 11.80 -6.56 18.82
CA PHE A 155 13.24 -6.50 18.48
C PHE A 155 14.08 -7.46 19.34
N TRP A 156 15.24 -7.85 18.82
CA TRP A 156 16.20 -8.73 19.50
C TRP A 156 15.61 -10.05 20.00
N ASN A 157 14.80 -10.70 19.16
CA ASN A 157 14.15 -11.97 19.47
C ASN A 157 13.28 -11.94 20.74
N ARG A 158 12.72 -10.78 21.06
CA ARG A 158 11.64 -10.60 22.05
C ARG A 158 10.37 -10.34 21.26
N THR A 159 9.25 -10.94 21.64
CA THR A 159 7.95 -10.72 21.00
C THR A 159 6.83 -11.19 21.92
N THR A 160 5.59 -11.08 21.45
CA THR A 160 4.38 -11.48 22.17
C THR A 160 3.79 -12.76 21.59
N LYS A 161 3.10 -13.54 22.42
CA LYS A 161 2.41 -14.76 21.96
C LYS A 161 1.43 -14.50 20.80
N PRO A 162 0.57 -13.45 20.82
CA PRO A 162 -0.31 -13.16 19.69
C PRO A 162 0.42 -12.93 18.36
N SER A 163 1.60 -12.30 18.39
CA SER A 163 2.40 -12.10 17.17
C SER A 163 2.91 -13.43 16.59
N LEU A 164 3.31 -14.38 17.45
CA LEU A 164 3.77 -15.71 17.03
C LEU A 164 2.61 -16.55 16.48
N ASP A 165 1.48 -16.55 17.18
CA ASP A 165 0.26 -17.26 16.77
C ASP A 165 -0.21 -16.74 15.41
N LEU A 166 -0.33 -15.41 15.26
CA LEU A 166 -0.75 -14.77 14.01
C LEU A 166 0.24 -15.05 12.86
N ALA A 167 1.55 -15.05 13.13
CA ALA A 167 2.54 -15.38 12.11
C ALA A 167 2.35 -16.81 11.60
N LYS A 168 2.11 -17.77 12.51
CA LYS A 168 1.84 -19.16 12.14
C LYS A 168 0.53 -19.29 11.35
N GLU A 169 -0.55 -18.69 11.85
CA GLU A 169 -1.87 -18.75 11.22
C GLU A 169 -1.86 -18.14 9.81
N LEU A 170 -1.22 -17.00 9.61
CA LEU A 170 -1.07 -16.37 8.29
C LEU A 170 -0.33 -17.29 7.31
N LEU A 171 0.75 -17.93 7.75
CA LEU A 171 1.55 -18.82 6.91
C LEU A 171 0.79 -20.11 6.56
N ASP A 172 0.04 -20.67 7.51
CA ASP A 172 -0.76 -21.89 7.31
C ASP A 172 -1.99 -21.62 6.42
N THR A 173 -2.57 -20.41 6.50
CA THR A 173 -3.76 -20.02 5.74
C THR A 173 -3.44 -19.66 4.29
N PHE A 174 -2.22 -19.18 4.00
CA PHE A 174 -1.84 -18.79 2.64
C PHE A 174 -1.45 -20.01 1.79
N THR A 175 -2.29 -20.34 0.79
CA THR A 175 -2.13 -21.61 0.04
C THR A 175 -1.49 -21.47 -1.34
N ALA A 176 -1.49 -20.27 -1.94
CA ALA A 176 -1.03 -20.07 -3.32
C ALA A 176 0.44 -20.47 -3.55
N THR A 177 1.33 -20.17 -2.59
CA THR A 177 2.72 -20.65 -2.55
C THR A 177 3.18 -20.82 -1.11
N LYS A 178 4.09 -21.78 -0.87
CA LYS A 178 4.62 -22.02 0.49
C LYS A 178 5.44 -20.82 0.97
N MET A 179 4.89 -20.10 1.95
CA MET A 179 5.56 -19.02 2.66
C MET A 179 6.41 -19.55 3.82
N ALA A 180 7.46 -18.83 4.21
CA ALA A 180 8.37 -19.20 5.29
C ALA A 180 8.33 -18.25 6.48
N LYS A 181 8.14 -16.95 6.26
CA LYS A 181 8.20 -15.94 7.32
C LYS A 181 7.17 -14.85 7.10
N ALA A 182 6.64 -14.33 8.20
CA ALA A 182 5.83 -13.13 8.24
C ALA A 182 6.60 -12.00 8.93
N PHE A 183 6.49 -10.79 8.37
CA PHE A 183 6.99 -9.55 8.96
C PHE A 183 5.80 -8.59 9.16
N PHE A 184 5.70 -8.00 10.34
CA PHE A 184 4.58 -7.16 10.74
C PHE A 184 4.91 -5.67 10.65
N THR A 185 3.96 -4.92 10.11
CA THR A 185 3.92 -3.47 10.00
C THR A 185 2.54 -2.97 10.40
N ASN A 186 2.39 -1.66 10.58
CA ASN A 186 1.13 -1.04 10.99
C ASN A 186 0.22 -0.78 9.78
N SER A 187 0.81 -0.50 8.62
CA SER A 187 0.08 -0.18 7.39
C SER A 187 0.50 -1.04 6.18
N GLY A 188 -0.35 -1.07 5.15
CA GLY A 188 -0.02 -1.63 3.85
C GLY A 188 1.11 -0.88 3.15
N SER A 189 1.22 0.43 3.39
CA SER A 189 2.30 1.27 2.86
C SER A 189 3.66 0.83 3.40
N GLU A 190 3.78 0.72 4.73
CA GLU A 190 4.99 0.22 5.38
C GLU A 190 5.31 -1.23 4.98
N ALA A 191 4.28 -2.05 4.72
CA ALA A 191 4.49 -3.40 4.22
C ALA A 191 5.19 -3.36 2.85
N ASN A 192 4.69 -2.55 1.91
CA ASN A 192 5.31 -2.39 0.59
C ASN A 192 6.70 -1.72 0.65
N ASP A 193 6.92 -0.80 1.59
CA ASP A 193 8.26 -0.25 1.86
C ASP A 193 9.25 -1.29 2.38
N THR A 194 8.77 -2.15 3.28
CA THR A 194 9.55 -3.30 3.72
C THR A 194 9.87 -4.24 2.56
N GLN A 195 8.94 -4.49 1.63
CA GLN A 195 9.21 -5.31 0.45
C GLN A 195 10.38 -4.75 -0.36
N VAL A 196 10.39 -3.44 -0.64
CA VAL A 196 11.45 -2.82 -1.43
C VAL A 196 12.81 -2.99 -0.77
N LYS A 197 12.88 -2.70 0.54
CA LYS A 197 14.10 -2.88 1.32
C LYS A 197 14.59 -4.33 1.30
N LEU A 198 13.69 -5.30 1.46
CA LEU A 198 14.07 -6.72 1.43
C LEU A 198 14.53 -7.17 0.04
N VAL A 199 13.89 -6.73 -1.03
CA VAL A 199 14.28 -7.06 -2.41
C VAL A 199 15.64 -6.45 -2.77
N TRP A 200 15.91 -5.21 -2.34
CA TRP A 200 17.24 -4.60 -2.51
C TRP A 200 18.30 -5.34 -1.70
N TYR A 201 18.01 -5.65 -0.45
CA TYR A 201 18.91 -6.42 0.40
C TYR A 201 19.19 -7.81 -0.19
N TYR A 202 18.17 -8.50 -0.67
CA TYR A 202 18.27 -9.79 -1.35
C TYR A 202 19.20 -9.72 -2.56
N ASN A 203 19.03 -8.73 -3.44
CA ASN A 203 19.89 -8.58 -4.62
C ASN A 203 21.33 -8.19 -4.26
N ASN A 204 21.53 -7.31 -3.29
CA ASN A 204 22.86 -6.98 -2.77
C ASN A 204 23.58 -8.21 -2.19
N ALA A 205 22.87 -9.01 -1.39
CA ALA A 205 23.42 -10.23 -0.79
C ALA A 205 23.81 -11.30 -1.83
N LEU A 206 23.19 -11.26 -3.02
CA LEU A 206 23.54 -12.10 -4.17
C LEU A 206 24.62 -11.49 -5.08
N GLY A 207 25.21 -10.35 -4.71
CA GLY A 207 26.22 -9.68 -5.53
C GLY A 207 25.65 -8.97 -6.76
N ARG A 208 24.37 -8.60 -6.76
CA ARG A 208 23.66 -7.92 -7.87
C ARG A 208 23.24 -6.49 -7.47
N PRO A 209 24.20 -5.56 -7.27
CA PRO A 209 23.91 -4.22 -6.75
C PRO A 209 23.08 -3.36 -7.70
N GLU A 210 23.09 -3.64 -9.00
CA GLU A 210 22.32 -2.89 -10.01
C GLU A 210 20.86 -3.35 -10.13
N LYS A 211 20.53 -4.55 -9.64
CA LYS A 211 19.18 -5.13 -9.73
C LYS A 211 18.24 -4.52 -8.69
N LYS A 212 17.77 -3.30 -8.96
CA LYS A 212 17.06 -2.43 -8.00
C LYS A 212 15.74 -1.82 -8.48
N LYS A 213 15.47 -1.82 -9.79
CA LYS A 213 14.26 -1.22 -10.34
C LYS A 213 13.01 -2.06 -10.03
N PHE A 214 11.88 -1.40 -9.87
CA PHE A 214 10.57 -2.04 -9.66
C PHE A 214 9.65 -1.70 -10.82
N ILE A 215 8.84 -2.67 -11.23
CA ILE A 215 7.75 -2.44 -12.19
C ILE A 215 6.43 -2.54 -11.45
N ALA A 216 5.66 -1.45 -11.46
CA ALA A 216 4.25 -1.41 -11.09
C ALA A 216 3.39 -1.23 -12.35
N ARG A 217 2.06 -1.16 -12.19
CA ARG A 217 1.13 -0.96 -13.31
C ARG A 217 0.53 0.44 -13.24
N SER A 218 0.22 1.02 -14.39
CA SER A 218 -0.55 2.26 -14.45
C SER A 218 -1.91 2.08 -13.74
N LYS A 219 -2.34 3.06 -12.93
CA LYS A 219 -3.50 2.98 -12.01
C LYS A 219 -3.37 2.05 -10.79
N ALA A 220 -2.22 1.42 -10.57
CA ALA A 220 -2.01 0.65 -9.34
C ALA A 220 -2.03 1.58 -8.12
N TYR A 221 -2.51 1.07 -6.99
CA TYR A 221 -2.39 1.74 -5.69
C TYR A 221 -1.54 0.90 -4.75
N VAL A 222 -0.23 1.14 -4.83
CA VAL A 222 0.79 0.46 -4.04
C VAL A 222 1.59 1.55 -3.34
N LEU A 223 1.35 1.77 -2.06
CA LEU A 223 1.90 2.91 -1.34
C LEU A 223 3.34 2.65 -0.85
N LEU A 224 4.31 2.60 -1.75
CA LEU A 224 5.72 2.84 -1.39
C LEU A 224 6.05 4.30 -1.70
N SER A 225 6.28 5.14 -0.69
CA SER A 225 6.69 6.56 -0.87
C SER A 225 5.99 7.23 -2.07
N PHE A 226 4.69 6.93 -2.23
CA PHE A 226 3.83 7.20 -3.40
C PHE A 226 4.30 6.72 -4.79
N SER A 227 5.59 6.41 -5.00
CA SER A 227 6.19 6.09 -6.31
C SER A 227 5.61 4.86 -7.01
N LEU A 228 5.26 3.80 -6.26
CA LEU A 228 4.67 2.57 -6.85
C LEU A 228 3.17 2.71 -7.15
N THR A 229 2.53 3.75 -6.63
CA THR A 229 1.15 4.09 -6.98
C THR A 229 1.19 4.86 -8.29
N TYR A 230 0.25 4.64 -9.21
CA TYR A 230 0.13 5.47 -10.40
C TYR A 230 -1.26 6.05 -10.54
N LEU A 231 -1.59 6.93 -9.59
CA LEU A 231 -2.71 7.84 -9.69
C LEU A 231 -2.13 9.25 -9.84
N PRO A 232 -2.31 9.96 -10.97
CA PRO A 232 -1.65 11.24 -11.21
C PRO A 232 -1.78 12.25 -10.07
N ALA A 233 -2.94 12.30 -9.42
CA ALA A 233 -3.21 13.16 -8.26
C ALA A 233 -2.26 12.95 -7.07
N LEU A 234 -1.65 11.76 -6.95
CA LEU A 234 -0.70 11.42 -5.89
C LEU A 234 0.76 11.69 -6.25
N HIS A 235 1.04 12.02 -7.52
CA HIS A 235 2.38 12.36 -7.99
C HIS A 235 2.58 13.85 -8.23
N HIS A 236 1.51 14.54 -8.66
CA HIS A 236 1.57 15.98 -8.90
C HIS A 236 2.04 16.72 -7.65
N LYS A 237 3.11 17.51 -7.81
CA LYS A 237 3.74 18.34 -6.77
C LYS A 237 4.54 17.57 -5.69
N PHE A 238 4.86 16.29 -5.94
CA PHE A 238 5.69 15.47 -5.06
C PHE A 238 6.98 14.97 -5.71
N ASP A 239 7.27 15.38 -6.96
CA ASP A 239 8.45 14.96 -7.74
C ASP A 239 8.55 13.43 -7.92
N LEU A 240 7.39 12.82 -8.24
CA LEU A 240 7.20 11.39 -8.37
C LEU A 240 6.78 10.98 -9.79
N PRO A 241 7.05 9.73 -10.21
CA PRO A 241 7.66 8.62 -9.43
C PRO A 241 9.17 8.73 -9.25
N ALA A 242 9.72 8.08 -8.21
CA ALA A 242 11.17 7.98 -8.03
C ALA A 242 11.85 7.22 -9.20
N PRO A 243 13.11 7.53 -9.57
CA PRO A 243 13.75 6.99 -10.77
C PRO A 243 13.85 5.46 -10.87
N PHE A 244 13.81 4.75 -9.73
CA PHE A 244 13.87 3.29 -9.71
C PHE A 244 12.51 2.61 -9.92
N VAL A 245 11.42 3.38 -10.06
CA VAL A 245 10.08 2.84 -10.28
C VAL A 245 9.62 3.09 -11.71
N LEU A 246 9.26 1.99 -12.36
CA LEU A 246 8.73 1.95 -13.71
C LEU A 246 7.25 1.56 -13.67
N HIS A 247 6.49 2.01 -14.68
CA HIS A 247 5.09 1.67 -14.83
C HIS A 247 4.84 1.00 -16.18
N THR A 248 4.29 -0.22 -16.15
CA THR A 248 3.74 -0.89 -17.33
C THR A 248 2.25 -0.57 -17.50
N ASP A 249 1.62 -1.17 -18.50
CA ASP A 249 0.23 -0.94 -18.85
C ASP A 249 -0.77 -1.27 -17.73
N CYS A 250 -1.91 -0.59 -17.76
CA CYS A 250 -3.04 -0.91 -16.91
C CYS A 250 -3.87 -2.05 -17.53
N PRO A 251 -4.11 -3.16 -16.80
CA PRO A 251 -4.91 -4.28 -17.29
C PRO A 251 -6.42 -4.01 -17.24
N HIS A 252 -6.87 -2.89 -17.79
CA HIS A 252 -8.29 -2.51 -17.86
C HIS A 252 -8.81 -2.72 -19.29
N TYR A 253 -9.27 -3.94 -19.58
CA TYR A 253 -9.72 -4.34 -20.93
C TYR A 253 -10.76 -3.39 -21.53
N TRP A 254 -11.84 -3.10 -20.80
CA TRP A 254 -12.91 -2.19 -21.25
C TRP A 254 -12.38 -0.83 -21.75
N ARG A 255 -11.30 -0.32 -21.15
CA ARG A 255 -10.73 1.00 -21.49
C ARG A 255 -9.62 0.95 -22.53
N TYR A 256 -8.82 -0.12 -22.57
CA TYR A 256 -7.55 -0.13 -23.31
C TYR A 256 -7.43 -1.23 -24.37
N HIS A 257 -8.48 -2.03 -24.59
CA HIS A 257 -8.53 -2.96 -25.72
C HIS A 257 -8.56 -2.21 -27.07
N LEU A 258 -8.01 -2.83 -28.10
CA LEU A 258 -8.13 -2.37 -29.48
C LEU A 258 -9.42 -2.90 -30.11
N PRO A 259 -9.97 -2.26 -31.17
CA PRO A 259 -11.13 -2.78 -31.88
C PRO A 259 -10.90 -4.22 -32.36
N GLY A 260 -11.79 -5.13 -31.95
CA GLY A 260 -11.72 -6.55 -32.32
C GLY A 260 -10.75 -7.41 -31.48
N GLU A 261 -10.04 -6.83 -30.52
CA GLU A 261 -9.12 -7.55 -29.63
C GLU A 261 -9.89 -8.27 -28.52
N THR A 262 -9.66 -9.56 -28.34
CA THR A 262 -10.19 -10.38 -27.23
C THR A 262 -9.45 -10.11 -25.91
N GLU A 263 -9.99 -10.56 -24.77
CA GLU A 263 -9.32 -10.41 -23.48
C GLU A 263 -7.98 -11.15 -23.42
N GLU A 264 -7.90 -12.32 -24.06
CA GLU A 264 -6.68 -13.11 -24.15
C GLU A 264 -5.63 -12.41 -25.03
N GLU A 265 -6.01 -11.88 -26.18
CA GLU A 265 -5.11 -11.12 -27.06
C GLU A 265 -4.62 -9.85 -26.36
N PHE A 266 -5.52 -9.14 -25.67
CA PHE A 266 -5.18 -7.99 -24.84
C PHE A 266 -4.13 -8.37 -23.78
N SER A 267 -4.35 -9.47 -23.06
CA SER A 267 -3.38 -9.98 -22.08
C SER A 267 -2.04 -10.36 -22.70
N THR A 268 -2.03 -10.92 -23.91
CA THR A 268 -0.79 -11.20 -24.66
C THR A 268 -0.06 -9.91 -24.98
N ARG A 269 -0.76 -8.89 -25.48
CA ARG A 269 -0.18 -7.58 -25.76
C ARG A 269 0.43 -6.94 -24.51
N LEU A 270 -0.26 -7.00 -23.37
CA LEU A 270 0.28 -6.46 -22.11
C LEU A 270 1.54 -7.20 -21.65
N ALA A 271 1.58 -8.53 -21.80
CA ALA A 271 2.77 -9.33 -21.48
C ALA A 271 3.95 -8.98 -22.40
N ASN A 272 3.70 -8.80 -23.70
CA ASN A 272 4.72 -8.36 -24.66
C ASN A 272 5.23 -6.96 -24.34
N ASN A 273 4.35 -6.03 -23.95
CA ASN A 273 4.73 -4.68 -23.55
C ASN A 273 5.58 -4.69 -22.28
N LEU A 274 5.25 -5.54 -21.30
CA LEU A 274 6.06 -5.76 -20.10
C LEU A 274 7.45 -6.29 -20.47
N GLU A 275 7.53 -7.30 -21.34
CA GLU A 275 8.79 -7.86 -21.81
C GLU A 275 9.65 -6.82 -22.55
N ASN A 276 9.05 -6.01 -23.43
CA ASN A 276 9.73 -4.92 -24.11
C ASN A 276 10.28 -3.88 -23.13
N LEU A 277 9.52 -3.52 -22.09
CA LEU A 277 9.99 -2.63 -21.03
C LEU A 277 11.19 -3.25 -20.28
N ILE A 278 11.11 -4.54 -19.96
CA ILE A 278 12.19 -5.26 -19.27
C ILE A 278 13.47 -5.26 -20.12
N LEU A 279 13.36 -5.55 -21.41
CA LEU A 279 14.49 -5.55 -22.34
C LEU A 279 15.09 -4.15 -22.53
N LYS A 280 14.25 -3.11 -22.63
CA LYS A 280 14.69 -1.73 -22.77
C LYS A 280 15.50 -1.25 -21.57
N GLU A 281 15.09 -1.62 -20.35
CA GLU A 281 15.69 -1.14 -19.10
C GLU A 281 16.90 -1.97 -18.64
N GLY A 282 17.12 -3.13 -19.26
CA GLY A 282 18.11 -4.12 -18.84
C GLY A 282 17.53 -5.08 -17.78
N PRO A 283 17.28 -6.36 -18.10
CA PRO A 283 16.71 -7.33 -17.16
C PRO A 283 17.50 -7.49 -15.85
N GLU A 284 18.82 -7.30 -15.91
CA GLU A 284 19.75 -7.30 -14.79
C GLU A 284 19.53 -6.13 -13.82
N THR A 285 18.83 -5.07 -14.23
CA THR A 285 18.55 -3.91 -13.38
C THR A 285 17.21 -4.00 -12.67
N ILE A 286 16.31 -4.90 -13.08
CA ILE A 286 14.92 -4.97 -12.60
C ILE A 286 14.80 -6.05 -11.52
N ALA A 287 14.43 -5.65 -10.32
CA ALA A 287 14.41 -6.48 -9.13
C ALA A 287 13.07 -7.21 -8.92
N ALA A 288 11.96 -6.49 -9.09
CA ALA A 288 10.64 -7.04 -8.82
C ALA A 288 9.52 -6.40 -9.65
N PHE A 289 8.45 -7.16 -9.83
CA PHE A 289 7.16 -6.73 -10.33
C PHE A 289 6.13 -6.83 -9.21
N ILE A 290 5.33 -5.77 -9.01
CA ILE A 290 4.30 -5.72 -7.96
C ILE A 290 2.90 -5.54 -8.54
N ALA A 291 1.94 -6.33 -8.07
CA ALA A 291 0.56 -6.25 -8.53
C ALA A 291 -0.46 -6.63 -7.45
N GLU A 292 -1.51 -5.82 -7.33
CA GLU A 292 -2.78 -6.21 -6.71
C GLU A 292 -3.49 -7.24 -7.61
N PRO A 293 -4.07 -8.33 -7.08
CA PRO A 293 -4.88 -9.28 -7.86
C PRO A 293 -6.03 -8.60 -8.58
N VAL A 294 -6.76 -7.72 -7.89
CA VAL A 294 -7.73 -6.77 -8.47
C VAL A 294 -7.30 -5.38 -8.02
N MET A 295 -7.18 -4.43 -8.96
CA MET A 295 -6.82 -3.05 -8.57
C MET A 295 -7.97 -2.43 -7.80
N GLY A 296 -7.77 -2.08 -6.53
CA GLY A 296 -8.83 -1.52 -5.69
C GLY A 296 -9.03 -0.03 -5.94
N ALA A 297 -8.18 0.81 -5.34
CA ALA A 297 -8.30 2.27 -5.45
C ALA A 297 -8.07 2.81 -6.87
N GLY A 298 -7.49 2.01 -7.76
CA GLY A 298 -7.41 2.29 -9.21
C GLY A 298 -8.76 2.31 -9.94
N GLY A 299 -9.83 1.86 -9.28
CA GLY A 299 -11.20 1.87 -9.79
C GLY A 299 -11.85 0.50 -9.91
N VAL A 300 -11.54 -0.43 -8.99
CA VAL A 300 -12.08 -1.81 -8.95
C VAL A 300 -11.94 -2.48 -10.32
N ILE A 301 -10.70 -2.78 -10.70
CA ILE A 301 -10.35 -3.28 -12.04
C ILE A 301 -9.90 -4.75 -11.93
N PRO A 302 -10.78 -5.72 -12.28
CA PRO A 302 -10.38 -7.10 -12.46
C PRO A 302 -9.40 -7.22 -13.63
N PRO A 303 -8.40 -8.12 -13.53
CA PRO A 303 -7.52 -8.41 -14.64
C PRO A 303 -8.29 -9.14 -15.77
N PRO A 304 -7.90 -8.97 -17.03
CA PRO A 304 -8.46 -9.72 -18.15
C PRO A 304 -8.07 -11.20 -18.08
N ALA A 305 -8.81 -12.04 -18.79
CA ALA A 305 -8.55 -13.46 -18.91
C ALA A 305 -7.08 -13.76 -19.27
N THR A 306 -6.47 -14.73 -18.59
CA THR A 306 -5.07 -15.19 -18.77
C THR A 306 -3.96 -14.19 -18.40
N TYR A 307 -4.29 -12.98 -17.92
CA TYR A 307 -3.30 -11.94 -17.62
C TYR A 307 -2.18 -12.42 -16.69
N PHE A 308 -2.53 -12.94 -15.50
CA PHE A 308 -1.51 -13.33 -14.53
C PHE A 308 -0.71 -14.55 -14.95
N ASP A 309 -1.27 -15.49 -15.73
CA ASP A 309 -0.48 -16.61 -16.26
C ASP A 309 0.61 -16.11 -17.20
N LYS A 310 0.28 -15.15 -18.09
CA LYS A 310 1.22 -14.55 -19.04
C LYS A 310 2.27 -13.67 -18.35
N ILE A 311 1.85 -12.80 -17.42
CA ILE A 311 2.77 -11.93 -16.68
C ILE A 311 3.75 -12.73 -15.84
N GLN A 312 3.28 -13.78 -15.15
CA GLN A 312 4.14 -14.66 -14.35
C GLN A 312 5.21 -15.36 -15.20
N ALA A 313 4.87 -15.78 -16.42
CA ALA A 313 5.83 -16.37 -17.35
C ALA A 313 6.94 -15.38 -17.72
N VAL A 314 6.58 -14.13 -18.03
CA VAL A 314 7.55 -13.07 -18.37
C VAL A 314 8.47 -12.76 -17.19
N VAL A 315 7.93 -12.45 -16.00
CA VAL A 315 8.77 -12.09 -14.84
C VAL A 315 9.66 -13.25 -14.40
N LYS A 316 9.19 -14.50 -14.54
CA LYS A 316 10.00 -15.69 -14.25
C LYS A 316 11.16 -15.85 -15.23
N LYS A 317 10.96 -15.59 -16.53
CA LYS A 317 11.99 -15.68 -17.57
C LYS A 317 13.21 -14.82 -17.27
N TYR A 318 13.02 -13.67 -16.65
CA TYR A 318 14.08 -12.67 -16.38
C TYR A 318 14.57 -12.63 -14.93
N ASP A 319 14.24 -13.66 -14.13
CA ASP A 319 14.52 -13.71 -12.68
C ASP A 319 14.09 -12.42 -11.94
N ILE A 320 12.87 -11.98 -12.21
CA ILE A 320 12.23 -10.86 -11.53
C ILE A 320 11.33 -11.45 -10.44
N LEU A 321 11.42 -10.90 -9.21
CA LEU A 321 10.57 -11.32 -8.10
C LEU A 321 9.14 -10.85 -8.32
N PHE A 322 8.17 -11.70 -7.98
CA PHE A 322 6.76 -11.33 -8.06
C PHE A 322 6.20 -11.01 -6.67
N ILE A 323 5.70 -9.79 -6.49
CA ILE A 323 5.06 -9.33 -5.26
C ILE A 323 3.54 -9.23 -5.50
N ALA A 324 2.76 -9.96 -4.72
CA ALA A 324 1.30 -9.80 -4.70
C ALA A 324 0.90 -8.80 -3.60
N ASP A 325 0.22 -7.73 -3.99
CA ASP A 325 -0.37 -6.77 -3.06
C ASP A 325 -1.81 -7.18 -2.73
N GLU A 326 -1.95 -7.92 -1.64
CA GLU A 326 -3.21 -8.46 -1.13
C GLU A 326 -3.85 -7.55 -0.07
N VAL A 327 -3.45 -6.27 0.02
CA VAL A 327 -3.96 -5.32 1.03
C VAL A 327 -5.49 -5.17 0.97
N ILE A 328 -6.11 -5.29 -0.20
CA ILE A 328 -7.58 -5.24 -0.37
C ILE A 328 -8.18 -6.62 -0.61
N CYS A 329 -7.47 -7.48 -1.34
CA CYS A 329 -8.03 -8.71 -1.92
C CYS A 329 -8.06 -9.88 -0.94
N ALA A 330 -7.24 -9.84 0.12
CA ALA A 330 -7.18 -10.89 1.13
C ALA A 330 -8.46 -11.00 1.98
N PHE A 331 -8.54 -12.13 2.69
CA PHE A 331 -9.53 -12.47 3.70
C PHE A 331 -10.98 -12.42 3.20
N GLY A 332 -11.23 -13.05 2.05
CA GLY A 332 -12.59 -13.31 1.57
C GLY A 332 -13.19 -12.25 0.65
N ARG A 333 -12.53 -11.09 0.45
CA ARG A 333 -13.10 -9.98 -0.34
C ARG A 333 -13.54 -10.40 -1.75
N LEU A 334 -12.83 -11.32 -2.38
CA LEU A 334 -13.09 -11.76 -3.75
C LEU A 334 -13.88 -13.08 -3.83
N GLY A 335 -14.39 -13.59 -2.71
CA GLY A 335 -15.00 -14.92 -2.58
C GLY A 335 -13.99 -16.06 -2.36
N THR A 336 -12.70 -15.75 -2.32
CA THR A 336 -11.58 -16.65 -1.98
C THR A 336 -10.79 -16.06 -0.81
N MET A 337 -10.00 -16.89 -0.12
CA MET A 337 -9.21 -16.42 1.02
C MET A 337 -8.18 -15.38 0.60
N PHE A 338 -7.51 -15.57 -0.53
CA PHE A 338 -6.65 -14.56 -1.15
C PHE A 338 -7.01 -14.34 -2.62
N GLY A 339 -6.71 -13.17 -3.17
CA GLY A 339 -6.85 -12.95 -4.62
C GLY A 339 -5.89 -13.81 -5.44
N CYS A 340 -4.75 -14.20 -4.86
CA CYS A 340 -3.80 -15.13 -5.45
C CYS A 340 -4.45 -16.49 -5.74
N ASP A 341 -5.35 -16.97 -4.88
CA ASP A 341 -6.07 -18.23 -5.08
C ASP A 341 -7.03 -18.10 -6.28
N LYS A 342 -7.72 -16.95 -6.39
CA LYS A 342 -8.68 -16.68 -7.47
C LYS A 342 -8.03 -16.59 -8.85
N TYR A 343 -6.84 -16.01 -8.92
CA TYR A 343 -6.13 -15.73 -10.17
C TYR A 343 -4.88 -16.60 -10.38
N ASN A 344 -4.74 -17.69 -9.61
CA ASN A 344 -3.61 -18.63 -9.71
C ASN A 344 -2.23 -17.92 -9.70
N MET A 345 -2.10 -16.89 -8.85
CA MET A 345 -0.85 -16.14 -8.72
C MET A 345 0.10 -16.90 -7.81
N LYS A 346 1.38 -16.97 -8.19
CA LYS A 346 2.45 -17.67 -7.46
C LYS A 346 3.54 -16.68 -7.02
N PRO A 347 3.23 -15.77 -6.09
CA PRO A 347 4.15 -14.72 -5.68
C PRO A 347 5.35 -15.27 -4.89
N ASP A 348 6.44 -14.52 -4.91
CA ASP A 348 7.60 -14.70 -4.05
C ASP A 348 7.46 -13.93 -2.72
N LEU A 349 6.68 -12.84 -2.74
CA LEU A 349 6.44 -11.94 -1.62
C LEU A 349 4.98 -11.48 -1.62
N VAL A 350 4.39 -11.30 -0.43
CA VAL A 350 2.97 -10.88 -0.31
C VAL A 350 2.80 -9.79 0.72
N SER A 351 2.05 -8.74 0.36
CA SER A 351 1.64 -7.67 1.28
C SER A 351 0.19 -7.87 1.70
N VAL A 352 -0.11 -7.77 3.00
CA VAL A 352 -1.46 -7.90 3.56
C VAL A 352 -1.69 -6.79 4.60
N ALA A 353 -2.87 -6.16 4.58
CA ALA A 353 -3.31 -5.16 5.55
C ALA A 353 -4.84 -5.05 5.53
N LYS A 354 -5.39 -3.92 6.01
CA LYS A 354 -6.83 -3.63 6.10
C LYS A 354 -7.60 -4.69 6.88
N VAL A 355 -8.22 -5.64 6.20
CA VAL A 355 -8.93 -6.73 6.86
C VAL A 355 -7.87 -7.60 7.54
N LYS A 356 -7.81 -7.53 8.86
CA LYS A 356 -7.13 -8.50 9.71
C LYS A 356 -8.16 -8.82 10.78
N ALA A 357 -8.82 -9.97 10.65
CA ALA A 357 -9.73 -10.44 11.69
C ALA A 357 -8.92 -10.91 12.90
#